data_AF-A0A162QLP3-F1
#
_entry.id   AF-A0A162QLP3-F1
#
_cell.length_a   1.000
_cell.length_b   1.000
_cell.length_c   1.000
_cell.angle_alpha   90.00
_cell.angle_beta   90.00
_cell.angle_gamma   90.00
#
_symmetry.space_group_name_H-M   'P 1'
#
loop_
_entity.id
_entity.type
_entity.pdbx_description
1 polymer ?
#
loop_
_entity_poly.entity_id
_entity_poly.type
_entity_poly.pdbx_seq_one_letter_code
_entity_poly.pdbx_strand_id
1 'polypeptide(L)'
;MDIKEFANLLSGRQYGKEITKEEEQLAKEFGFVVVFGYSDDVVIFEGAISDEAGCYEGREIYIDSNGIFEGCECECKYSILAKEKAKAIEAIWGKEYSWEYKTSIPHETFEIFEDGEKYCRGIVFDIKDLT
;
A
#
# COMPACT_ATOMS: atom_id res chain seq x y z
N MET A 1 7.35 11.97 14.38
CA MET A 1 7.52 11.91 12.92
C MET A 1 6.13 11.99 12.33
N ASP A 2 5.88 12.92 11.43
CA ASP A 2 4.65 12.93 10.65
C ASP A 2 4.77 12.05 9.40
N ILE A 3 3.66 11.88 8.68
CA ILE A 3 3.60 10.99 7.53
C ILE A 3 4.50 11.45 6.37
N LYS A 4 4.69 12.76 6.24
CA LYS A 4 5.53 13.37 5.21
C LYS A 4 7.00 13.16 5.53
N GLU A 5 7.40 13.32 6.78
CA GLU A 5 8.75 12.99 7.26
C GLU A 5 9.05 11.50 7.03
N PHE A 6 8.08 10.61 7.29
CA PHE A 6 8.23 9.18 7.09
C PHE A 6 8.36 8.80 5.59
N ALA A 7 7.52 9.35 4.72
CA ALA A 7 7.63 9.13 3.28
C ALA A 7 8.99 9.61 2.73
N ASN A 8 9.49 10.76 3.20
CA ASN A 8 10.82 11.25 2.82
C ASN A 8 11.96 10.34 3.30
N LEU A 9 11.82 9.66 4.45
CA LEU A 9 12.79 8.67 4.94
C LEU A 9 12.90 7.44 4.02
N LEU A 10 11.77 7.05 3.40
CA LEU A 10 11.70 5.92 2.47
C LEU A 10 12.04 6.30 1.03
N SER A 11 12.01 7.58 0.66
CA SER A 11 12.24 7.97 -0.73
C SER A 11 13.70 7.74 -1.14
N GLY A 12 13.90 7.17 -2.34
CA GLY A 12 15.22 6.83 -2.88
C GLY A 12 15.68 5.39 -2.62
N ARG A 13 14.80 4.53 -2.09
CA ARG A 13 15.11 3.12 -1.83
C ARG A 13 15.30 2.35 -3.12
N GLN A 14 15.98 1.21 -3.00
CA GLN A 14 16.21 0.29 -4.12
C GLN A 14 15.25 -0.88 -4.02
N TYR A 15 14.87 -1.44 -5.18
CA TYR A 15 14.15 -2.70 -5.26
C TYR A 15 14.85 -3.80 -4.42
N GLY A 16 14.07 -4.55 -3.65
CA GLY A 16 14.51 -5.52 -2.64
C GLY A 16 15.02 -4.90 -1.33
N LYS A 17 14.91 -3.58 -1.15
CA LYS A 17 15.31 -2.80 0.05
C LYS A 17 14.34 -1.66 0.34
N GLU A 18 13.05 -1.88 0.09
CA GLU A 18 11.97 -0.90 0.14
C GLU A 18 11.79 -0.33 1.55
N ILE A 19 11.82 -1.21 2.55
CA ILE A 19 11.71 -0.86 3.97
C ILE A 19 12.53 -1.83 4.83
N THR A 20 13.13 -1.33 5.91
CA THR A 20 13.80 -2.19 6.91
C THR A 20 12.83 -2.65 8.00
N LYS A 21 13.18 -3.70 8.74
CA LYS A 21 12.34 -4.20 9.85
C LYS A 21 12.16 -3.16 10.95
N GLU A 22 13.17 -2.36 11.21
CA GLU A 22 13.10 -1.27 12.19
C GLU A 22 12.14 -0.17 11.72
N GLU A 23 12.14 0.16 10.43
CA GLU A 23 11.23 1.14 9.83
C GLU A 23 9.79 0.61 9.77
N GLU A 24 9.58 -0.68 9.46
CA GLU A 24 8.29 -1.35 9.53
C GLU A 24 7.70 -1.29 10.94
N GLN A 25 8.50 -1.63 11.95
CA GLN A 25 8.09 -1.53 13.36
C GLN A 25 7.78 -0.09 13.76
N LEU A 26 8.56 0.88 13.27
CA LEU A 26 8.31 2.30 13.50
C LEU A 26 6.99 2.77 12.84
N ALA A 27 6.72 2.34 11.61
CA ALA A 27 5.46 2.61 10.91
C ALA A 27 4.27 2.06 11.73
N LYS A 28 4.39 0.82 12.21
CA LYS A 28 3.40 0.18 13.08
C LYS A 28 3.13 0.97 14.36
N GLU A 29 4.16 1.50 15.01
CA GLU A 29 4.02 2.31 16.23
C GLU A 29 3.31 3.65 15.98
N PHE A 30 3.55 4.28 14.83
CA PHE A 30 2.85 5.50 14.44
C PHE A 30 1.44 5.27 13.88
N GLY A 31 1.12 4.03 13.52
CA GLY A 31 -0.13 3.70 12.83
C GLY A 31 -0.06 3.95 11.32
N PHE A 32 1.14 4.01 10.74
CA PHE A 32 1.33 4.19 9.30
C PHE A 32 1.30 2.85 8.59
N VAL A 33 0.72 2.87 7.39
CA VAL A 33 0.72 1.75 6.46
C VAL A 33 1.49 2.19 5.23
N VAL A 34 2.53 1.43 4.88
CA VAL A 34 3.37 1.64 3.70
C VAL A 34 2.91 0.68 2.63
N VAL A 35 2.70 1.18 1.41
CA VAL A 35 2.26 0.37 0.26
C VAL A 35 3.25 0.55 -0.87
N PHE A 36 3.74 -0.56 -1.40
CA PHE A 36 4.66 -0.59 -2.53
C PHE A 36 4.54 -1.89 -3.31
N GLY A 37 5.06 -1.90 -4.53
CA GLY A 37 4.99 -3.05 -5.41
C GLY A 37 6.21 -3.95 -5.26
N TYR A 38 6.00 -5.25 -5.47
CA TYR A 38 7.05 -6.25 -5.52
C TYR A 38 6.81 -7.16 -6.74
N SER A 39 7.86 -7.42 -7.52
CA SER A 39 7.73 -8.06 -8.83
C SER A 39 6.72 -7.33 -9.74
N ASP A 40 6.05 -8.07 -10.63
CA ASP A 40 5.04 -7.67 -11.59
C ASP A 40 3.61 -8.05 -11.19
N ASP A 41 3.44 -8.70 -10.04
CA ASP A 41 2.17 -9.29 -9.63
C ASP A 41 1.80 -9.09 -8.17
N VAL A 42 2.63 -8.45 -7.34
CA VAL A 42 2.37 -8.29 -5.90
C VAL A 42 2.41 -6.83 -5.46
N VAL A 43 1.45 -6.46 -4.63
CA VAL A 43 1.48 -5.23 -3.82
C VAL A 43 1.64 -5.63 -2.35
N ILE A 44 2.62 -5.03 -1.68
CA ILE A 44 2.98 -5.29 -0.30
C ILE A 44 2.46 -4.16 0.59
N PHE A 45 1.95 -4.53 1.76
CA PHE A 45 1.55 -3.62 2.83
C PHE A 45 2.44 -3.89 4.06
N GLU A 46 3.05 -2.84 4.61
CA GLU A 46 3.92 -2.95 5.78
C GLU A 46 3.61 -1.89 6.84
N GLY A 47 3.83 -2.24 8.12
CA GLY A 47 3.63 -1.35 9.27
C GLY A 47 2.38 -1.70 10.09
N ALA A 48 1.43 -0.77 10.18
CA ALA A 48 0.22 -0.96 10.98
C ALA A 48 -0.70 -2.08 10.43
N ILE A 49 -0.63 -2.32 9.12
CA ILE A 49 -1.19 -3.48 8.43
C ILE A 49 0.00 -4.17 7.74
N SER A 50 0.11 -5.48 7.88
CA SER A 50 1.13 -6.31 7.24
C SER A 50 0.42 -7.42 6.48
N ASP A 51 0.46 -7.33 5.15
CA ASP A 51 -0.28 -8.20 4.24
C ASP A 51 0.24 -8.07 2.79
N GLU A 52 -0.20 -8.93 1.89
CA GLU A 52 0.11 -8.86 0.47
C GLU A 52 -1.13 -9.06 -0.40
N ALA A 53 -1.15 -8.40 -1.57
CA ALA A 53 -2.21 -8.58 -2.55
C ALA A 53 -1.63 -8.99 -3.91
N GLY A 54 -2.09 -10.13 -4.42
CA GLY A 54 -1.90 -10.51 -5.82
C GLY A 54 -2.66 -9.54 -6.74
N CYS A 55 -1.90 -8.80 -7.54
CA CYS A 55 -2.33 -7.67 -8.36
C CYS A 55 -1.79 -7.73 -9.80
N TYR A 56 -1.56 -8.92 -10.38
CA TYR A 56 -1.13 -9.06 -11.79
C TYR A 56 -1.93 -8.15 -12.74
N GLU A 57 -1.23 -7.35 -13.54
CA GLU A 57 -1.77 -6.29 -14.43
C GLU A 57 -2.52 -5.13 -13.74
N GLY A 58 -2.44 -5.02 -12.42
CA GLY A 58 -3.13 -4.02 -11.61
C GLY A 58 -4.57 -4.40 -11.26
N ARG A 59 -5.08 -3.87 -10.14
CA ARG A 59 -6.46 -4.08 -9.67
C ARG A 59 -6.85 -3.08 -8.59
N GLU A 60 -8.13 -3.09 -8.23
CA GLU A 60 -8.58 -2.47 -6.98
C GLU A 60 -8.29 -3.40 -5.79
N ILE A 61 -7.72 -2.81 -4.74
CA ILE A 61 -7.56 -3.41 -3.42
C ILE A 61 -8.51 -2.67 -2.49
N TYR A 62 -9.32 -3.42 -1.77
CA TYR A 62 -10.24 -2.87 -0.77
C TYR A 62 -9.62 -3.12 0.59
N ILE A 63 -9.55 -2.10 1.45
CA ILE A 63 -8.86 -2.17 2.73
C ILE A 63 -9.64 -1.45 3.83
N ASP A 64 -9.63 -2.01 5.03
CA ASP A 64 -10.15 -1.37 6.24
C ASP A 64 -9.15 -1.51 7.40
N SER A 65 -9.50 -1.02 8.60
CA SER A 65 -8.62 -1.06 9.77
C SER A 65 -8.22 -2.47 10.24
N ASN A 66 -8.86 -3.52 9.72
CA ASN A 66 -8.55 -4.92 10.01
C ASN A 66 -7.64 -5.56 8.95
N GLY A 67 -7.35 -4.89 7.84
CA GLY A 67 -6.51 -5.41 6.75
C GLY A 67 -7.20 -5.38 5.40
N ILE A 68 -6.67 -6.16 4.46
CA ILE A 68 -7.21 -6.28 3.11
C ILE A 68 -8.55 -7.01 3.16
N PHE A 69 -9.55 -6.43 2.53
CA PHE A 69 -10.86 -7.04 2.39
C PHE A 69 -10.81 -8.16 1.35
N GLU A 70 -11.03 -9.39 1.81
CA GLU A 70 -11.29 -10.55 0.97
C GLU A 70 -12.79 -10.83 0.91
N GLY A 71 -13.33 -10.92 -0.30
CA GLY A 71 -14.75 -11.21 -0.50
C GLY A 71 -15.11 -12.63 -0.07
N CYS A 72 -16.34 -12.82 0.42
CA CYS A 72 -16.91 -14.16 0.59
C CYS A 72 -17.35 -14.72 -0.77
N GLU A 73 -17.02 -15.98 -1.07
CA GLU A 73 -17.57 -16.71 -2.24
C GLU A 73 -19.11 -16.75 -2.26
N CYS A 74 -19.73 -16.60 -1.09
CA CYS A 74 -21.17 -16.71 -0.89
C CYS A 74 -22.00 -15.48 -1.34
N GLU A 75 -21.36 -14.41 -1.83
CA GLU A 75 -22.00 -13.13 -2.23
C GLU A 75 -23.02 -12.59 -1.20
N CYS A 76 -22.80 -12.87 0.09
CA CYS A 76 -23.77 -12.51 1.10
C CYS A 76 -23.81 -11.00 1.34
N LYS A 77 -24.96 -10.49 1.78
CA LYS A 77 -25.16 -9.07 2.11
C LYS A 77 -24.09 -8.49 3.05
N TYR A 78 -23.53 -9.31 3.94
CA TYR A 78 -22.49 -8.86 4.87
C TYR A 78 -21.16 -8.60 4.16
N SER A 79 -20.81 -9.43 3.17
CA SER A 79 -19.62 -9.23 2.33
C SER A 79 -19.76 -7.96 1.49
N ILE A 80 -20.95 -7.71 0.92
CA ILE A 80 -21.23 -6.49 0.15
C ILE A 80 -21.08 -5.26 1.04
N LEU A 81 -21.73 -5.26 2.21
CA LEU A 81 -21.67 -4.15 3.17
C LEU A 81 -20.25 -3.91 3.74
N ALA A 82 -19.45 -4.97 3.91
CA ALA A 82 -18.06 -4.83 4.33
C ALA A 82 -17.21 -4.17 3.23
N LYS A 83 -17.37 -4.62 1.97
CA LYS A 83 -16.70 -4.01 0.81
C LYS A 83 -17.06 -2.53 0.64
N GLU A 84 -18.33 -2.15 0.84
CA GLU A 84 -18.79 -0.76 0.75
C GLU A 84 -18.20 0.16 1.82
N LYS A 85 -17.80 -0.39 2.97
CA LYS A 85 -17.16 0.37 4.06
C LYS A 85 -15.65 0.48 3.87
N ALA A 86 -15.04 -0.47 3.17
CA ALA A 86 -13.62 -0.46 2.88
C ALA A 86 -13.25 0.70 1.93
N LYS A 87 -12.03 1.20 2.07
CA LYS A 87 -11.45 2.18 1.15
C LYS A 87 -10.83 1.44 -0.04
N ALA A 88 -10.86 2.07 -1.21
CA ALA A 88 -10.27 1.52 -2.43
C ALA A 88 -8.87 2.11 -2.67
N ILE A 89 -7.93 1.25 -3.05
CA ILE A 89 -6.63 1.61 -3.62
C ILE A 89 -6.57 0.96 -5.00
N GLU A 90 -6.51 1.79 -6.05
CA GLU A 90 -6.27 1.35 -7.42
C GLU A 90 -4.76 1.14 -7.59
N ALA A 91 -4.31 -0.12 -7.67
CA ALA A 91 -2.96 -0.49 -8.01
C ALA A 91 -2.81 -0.52 -9.54
N ILE A 92 -1.90 0.29 -10.07
CA ILE A 92 -1.74 0.55 -11.49
C ILE A 92 -0.39 0.00 -11.95
N TRP A 93 -0.42 -0.87 -12.96
CA TRP A 93 0.77 -1.46 -13.56
C TRP A 93 1.19 -0.76 -14.87
N GLY A 94 2.50 -0.54 -15.03
CA GLY A 94 3.12 -0.23 -16.32
C GLY A 94 2.74 1.11 -16.96
N LYS A 95 2.63 2.18 -16.17
CA LYS A 95 2.42 3.56 -16.67
C LYS A 95 3.69 4.40 -16.65
N GLU A 96 3.80 5.37 -15.72
CA GLU A 96 5.05 6.13 -15.50
C GLU A 96 6.07 5.28 -14.71
N TYR A 97 5.56 4.39 -13.85
CA TYR A 97 6.32 3.43 -13.05
C TYR A 97 5.81 2.03 -13.38
N SER A 98 6.56 1.01 -12.96
CA SER A 98 6.03 -0.36 -12.88
C SER A 98 4.82 -0.38 -11.95
N TRP A 99 4.93 0.26 -10.78
CA TRP A 99 3.83 0.37 -9.81
C TRP A 99 3.50 1.81 -9.41
N GLU A 100 2.22 2.17 -9.50
CA GLU A 100 1.65 3.40 -8.94
C GLU A 100 0.32 3.11 -8.24
N TYR A 101 -0.08 4.00 -7.33
CA TYR A 101 -1.32 3.87 -6.58
C TYR A 101 -2.20 5.10 -6.71
N LYS A 102 -3.51 4.89 -6.81
CA LYS A 102 -4.50 5.95 -6.76
C LYS A 102 -5.59 5.64 -5.74
N THR A 103 -5.83 6.58 -4.84
CA THR A 103 -6.80 6.43 -3.76
C THR A 103 -7.32 7.78 -3.28
N SER A 104 -8.43 7.77 -2.54
CA SER A 104 -8.96 8.93 -1.82
C SER A 104 -8.46 9.02 -0.38
N ILE A 105 -7.77 7.99 0.12
CA ILE A 105 -7.13 8.02 1.44
C ILE A 105 -6.07 9.12 1.42
N PRO A 106 -6.04 10.07 2.38
CA PRO A 106 -4.93 10.99 2.55
C PRO A 106 -3.60 10.25 2.70
N HIS A 107 -2.60 10.59 1.89
CA HIS A 107 -1.33 9.89 1.86
C HIS A 107 -0.21 10.81 1.39
N GLU A 108 1.03 10.37 1.64
CA GLU A 108 2.24 10.92 1.04
C GLU A 108 2.89 9.84 0.16
N THR A 109 3.67 10.26 -0.83
CA THR A 109 4.31 9.35 -1.79
C THR A 109 5.81 9.27 -1.55
N PHE A 110 6.43 8.15 -1.92
CA PHE A 110 7.88 7.98 -1.93
C PHE A 110 8.33 7.19 -3.16
N GLU A 111 9.59 7.36 -3.55
CA GLU A 111 10.12 6.82 -4.81
C GLU A 111 11.05 5.63 -4.54
N ILE A 112 10.86 4.53 -5.27
CA ILE A 112 11.70 3.34 -5.26
C ILE A 112 12.32 3.16 -6.65
N PHE A 113 13.59 2.81 -6.70
CA PHE A 113 14.37 2.68 -7.92
C PHE A 113 14.85 1.25 -8.14
N GLU A 114 15.00 0.87 -9.41
CA GLU A 114 15.64 -0.37 -9.84
C GLU A 114 16.69 -0.01 -10.90
N ASP A 115 17.94 -0.36 -10.65
CA ASP A 115 19.08 -0.04 -11.54
C ASP A 115 19.16 1.44 -11.97
N GLY A 116 18.73 2.36 -11.09
CA GLY A 116 18.74 3.80 -11.32
C GLY A 116 17.51 4.35 -12.04
N GLU A 117 16.60 3.49 -12.49
CA GLU A 117 15.32 3.87 -13.09
C GLU A 117 14.20 3.85 -12.04
N LYS A 118 13.14 4.63 -12.29
CA LYS A 118 11.98 4.70 -11.42
C LYS A 118 11.16 3.41 -11.50
N TYR A 119 11.11 2.65 -10.41
CA TYR A 119 10.43 1.36 -10.34
C TYR A 119 9.02 1.47 -9.77
N CYS A 120 8.86 2.08 -8.59
CA CYS A 120 7.58 2.19 -7.90
C CYS A 120 7.45 3.56 -7.24
N ARG A 121 6.27 4.17 -7.38
CA ARG A 121 5.84 5.29 -6.54
C ARG A 121 4.93 4.74 -5.44
N GLY A 122 5.53 4.42 -4.30
CA GLY A 122 4.82 3.92 -3.12
C GLY A 122 4.04 5.02 -2.41
N ILE A 123 3.13 4.60 -1.53
CA ILE A 123 2.35 5.52 -0.68
C ILE A 123 2.48 5.16 0.80
N VAL A 124 2.33 6.16 1.66
CA VAL A 124 2.20 6.01 3.11
C VAL A 124 0.92 6.71 3.54
N PHE A 125 0.05 6.03 4.27
CA PHE A 125 -1.18 6.60 4.86
C PHE A 125 -1.30 6.26 6.35
N ASP A 126 -2.10 7.00 7.13
CA ASP A 126 -2.41 6.68 8.53
C ASP A 126 -3.62 5.73 8.58
N ILE A 127 -3.52 4.65 9.35
CA ILE A 127 -4.61 3.68 9.53
C ILE A 127 -5.91 4.31 10.02
N LYS A 128 -5.83 5.47 10.71
CA LYS A 128 -7.01 6.23 11.17
C LYS A 128 -7.84 6.77 10.01
N ASP A 129 -7.26 6.96 8.82
CA ASP A 129 -7.97 7.42 7.63
C ASP A 129 -8.78 6.31 6.93
N LEU A 130 -8.70 5.07 7.43
CA LEU A 130 -9.54 3.96 6.98
C LEU A 130 -10.91 3.90 7.67
N THR A 131 -11.14 4.71 8.69
CA THR A 131 -12.40 4.74 9.49
C THR A 131 -13.32 5.90 9.19
#